data_AF-A0A8J3A938-F1
#
_entry.id   AF-A0A8J3A938-F1
#
_cell.length_a   1.000
_cell.length_b   1.000
_cell.length_c   1.000
_cell.angle_alpha   90.00
_cell.angle_beta   90.00
_cell.angle_gamma   90.00
#
_symmetry.space_group_name_H-M   'P 1'
#
loop_
_entity.id
_entity.type
_entity.pdbx_description
1 polymer ?
#
loop_
_entity_poly.entity_id
_entity_poly.type
_entity_poly.pdbx_seq_one_letter_code
_entity_poly.pdbx_strand_id
1 'polypeptide(L)'
;MRKTTRRALAAAVAGALVLTACGEAPEETPEATDQPDATEGDDEPAADGDTDTDTDTDTADETADAGDFRACMITDQGGVDDGSFNETAYNGLLRAEEELGVQVDYLESQSETDFQPNMQAFIQQDCSIIIPVGFLLEEVTMEAAEGNPDQRFAIVDVGNPDGVENVLGLTFNTSEAAFLAGYAAAAQTESGIVGTYGGLNIPTVTIFMDGFLAGVDHFNEENGEDVQVLGWDGSDGQFTNDFTSLDLGRSVTETLMDNGADIIMPVAGPVGGGSAAAIQDRGEGLLIWVDTDGYESTDFGDIMFTSVMKQMDVAVFDAIEAALNDEFEGGEYVGTLENDGVALAPFHDYEDQVPDGLHDELDQLRQQIIDGELETTP
;
A
#
# COMPACT_ATOMS: atom_id res chain seq x y z
N MET A 1 -60.37 14.42 -22.70
CA MET A 1 -61.34 15.17 -21.85
C MET A 1 -61.23 14.66 -20.42
N ARG A 2 -60.98 15.55 -19.44
CA ARG A 2 -60.90 15.34 -17.97
C ARG A 2 -59.71 14.49 -17.50
N LYS A 3 -58.54 15.04 -17.12
CA LYS A 3 -58.22 15.86 -15.92
C LYS A 3 -58.87 15.34 -14.63
N THR A 4 -58.05 14.86 -13.70
CA THR A 4 -58.16 15.21 -12.27
C THR A 4 -56.80 15.10 -11.58
N THR A 5 -56.55 16.12 -10.78
CA THR A 5 -55.37 16.48 -10.00
C THR A 5 -55.72 16.30 -8.52
N ARG A 6 -54.73 16.03 -7.64
CA ARG A 6 -54.56 16.53 -6.24
C ARG A 6 -53.49 15.66 -5.54
N ARG A 7 -52.30 16.17 -5.23
CA ARG A 7 -51.87 17.04 -4.10
C ARG A 7 -51.82 16.33 -2.73
N ALA A 8 -50.58 16.05 -2.31
CA ALA A 8 -49.90 16.35 -1.05
C ALA A 8 -50.55 16.01 0.31
N LEU A 9 -49.79 15.31 1.16
CA LEU A 9 -49.66 15.65 2.58
C LEU A 9 -48.28 15.24 3.12
N ALA A 10 -47.55 16.20 3.67
CA ALA A 10 -46.36 16.01 4.49
C ALA A 10 -46.79 15.83 5.96
N ALA A 11 -46.06 15.02 6.72
CA ALA A 11 -46.11 15.02 8.18
C ALA A 11 -44.73 14.68 8.74
N ALA A 12 -44.05 15.70 9.25
CA ALA A 12 -42.89 15.60 10.11
C ALA A 12 -43.35 15.33 11.56
N VAL A 13 -42.67 14.45 12.28
CA VAL A 13 -42.76 14.34 13.75
C VAL A 13 -41.34 14.29 14.30
N ALA A 14 -40.95 15.41 14.91
CA ALA A 14 -39.82 15.52 15.80
C ALA A 14 -40.25 15.06 17.21
N GLY A 15 -39.43 14.27 17.88
CA GLY A 15 -39.60 13.87 19.27
C GLY A 15 -38.27 13.92 20.00
N ALA A 16 -38.03 15.04 20.69
CA ALA A 16 -36.93 15.20 21.64
C ALA A 16 -37.31 14.57 22.99
N LEU A 17 -36.35 13.89 23.65
CA LEU A 17 -36.44 13.49 25.05
C LEU A 17 -35.16 13.90 25.78
N VAL A 18 -35.38 14.39 27.00
CA VAL A 18 -34.55 15.30 27.78
C VAL A 18 -33.69 14.56 28.80
N LEU A 19 -32.51 15.15 29.06
CA LEU A 19 -31.50 14.89 30.09
C LEU A 19 -32.01 14.75 31.53
N THR A 20 -31.29 13.93 32.31
CA THR A 20 -30.94 14.10 33.75
C THR A 20 -29.81 13.10 34.06
N ALA A 21 -28.86 13.23 34.99
CA ALA A 21 -27.99 14.28 35.52
C ALA A 21 -27.31 13.68 36.77
N CYS A 22 -25.99 13.88 36.90
CA CYS A 22 -25.16 13.89 38.13
C CYS A 22 -24.81 12.60 38.88
N GLY A 23 -23.50 12.42 39.12
CA GLY A 23 -22.90 11.56 40.14
C GLY A 23 -21.40 11.80 40.24
N GLU A 24 -20.99 12.63 41.20
CA GLU A 24 -19.65 13.21 41.44
C GLU A 24 -18.76 12.30 42.32
N ALA A 25 -17.44 12.47 42.18
CA ALA A 25 -16.37 11.77 42.89
C ALA A 25 -16.20 12.22 44.36
N PRO A 26 -15.38 11.50 45.15
CA PRO A 26 -14.67 12.13 46.26
C PRO A 26 -13.15 11.88 46.22
N GLU A 27 -12.39 12.97 46.23
CA GLU A 27 -11.11 13.06 46.96
C GLU A 27 -11.39 13.50 48.40
N GLU A 28 -10.67 12.94 49.38
CA GLU A 28 -9.82 13.69 50.32
C GLU A 28 -9.34 12.79 51.47
N THR A 29 -8.05 12.95 51.74
CA THR A 29 -7.17 12.43 52.78
C THR A 29 -7.65 12.76 54.21
N PRO A 30 -7.07 12.12 55.24
CA PRO A 30 -6.46 12.97 56.27
C PRO A 30 -5.06 12.51 56.74
N GLU A 31 -4.16 13.50 56.72
CA GLU A 31 -3.13 13.89 57.70
C GLU A 31 -2.51 12.88 58.70
N ALA A 32 -1.19 12.75 58.57
CA ALA A 32 -0.13 13.24 59.47
C ALA A 32 0.21 12.55 60.82
N THR A 33 1.47 12.80 61.22
CA THR A 33 2.27 12.42 62.41
C THR A 33 3.14 11.17 62.18
N ASP A 34 4.45 11.13 62.41
CA ASP A 34 5.38 11.99 63.15
C ASP A 34 6.79 11.84 62.55
N GLN A 35 7.55 12.93 62.51
CA GLN A 35 9.03 12.91 62.56
C GLN A 35 9.42 13.28 64.00
N PRO A 36 10.56 12.81 64.53
CA PRO A 36 11.68 13.75 64.51
C PRO A 36 13.11 13.16 64.40
N ASP A 37 13.97 14.06 63.94
CA ASP A 37 15.33 14.38 64.39
C ASP A 37 16.57 13.55 64.00
N ALA A 38 17.37 14.23 63.16
CA ALA A 38 18.75 14.68 63.40
C ALA A 38 19.89 13.66 63.49
N THR A 39 20.92 13.81 62.64
CA THR A 39 22.14 14.58 62.96
C THR A 39 23.15 14.60 61.79
N GLU A 40 23.85 15.72 61.70
CA GLU A 40 24.97 16.07 60.80
C GLU A 40 26.23 15.23 61.04
N GLY A 41 27.12 15.23 60.04
CA GLY A 41 28.51 14.80 60.19
C GLY A 41 29.31 14.89 58.89
N ASP A 42 29.87 16.08 58.62
CA ASP A 42 30.99 16.32 57.71
C ASP A 42 32.23 15.48 58.10
N ASP A 43 32.99 15.01 57.11
CA ASP A 43 34.44 15.27 57.04
C ASP A 43 35.04 14.73 55.72
N GLU A 44 35.58 15.66 54.94
CA GLU A 44 36.55 15.44 53.86
C GLU A 44 37.94 15.18 54.49
N PRO A 45 38.92 14.64 53.74
CA PRO A 45 39.94 15.57 53.27
C PRO A 45 40.50 15.27 51.88
N ALA A 46 40.91 16.35 51.23
CA ALA A 46 41.58 16.44 49.94
C ALA A 46 43.10 16.16 49.94
N ALA A 47 43.57 16.01 48.69
CA ALA A 47 44.90 16.32 48.10
C ALA A 47 45.97 15.19 48.17
N ASP A 48 46.77 14.92 47.14
CA ASP A 48 47.16 15.70 45.95
C ASP A 48 47.87 14.77 44.93
N GLY A 49 47.94 15.19 43.66
CA GLY A 49 49.08 14.89 42.79
C GLY A 49 48.93 13.82 41.69
N ASP A 50 48.74 14.29 40.47
CA ASP A 50 49.71 14.18 39.35
C ASP A 50 49.07 13.82 38.00
N THR A 51 49.53 14.57 37.01
CA THR A 51 49.10 14.66 35.63
C THR A 51 49.48 13.45 34.81
N ASP A 52 48.56 12.94 33.97
CA ASP A 52 48.91 12.56 32.60
C ASP A 52 47.69 12.66 31.69
N THR A 53 47.90 13.37 30.59
CA THR A 53 46.99 13.57 29.48
C THR A 53 46.94 12.32 28.60
N ASP A 54 45.80 11.65 28.58
CA ASP A 54 45.40 10.80 27.46
C ASP A 54 44.07 11.34 26.92
N THR A 55 44.17 12.11 25.86
CA THR A 55 43.03 12.44 24.99
C THR A 55 42.73 11.21 24.15
N ASP A 56 41.93 10.30 24.72
CA ASP A 56 41.14 9.36 23.94
C ASP A 56 39.90 10.13 23.45
N THR A 57 39.97 10.65 22.24
CA THR A 57 38.79 11.06 21.49
C THR A 57 38.08 9.79 21.04
N ASP A 58 37.29 9.25 21.96
CA ASP A 58 36.26 8.27 21.65
C ASP A 58 35.13 9.06 20.98
N THR A 59 35.18 9.14 19.66
CA THR A 59 34.03 9.55 18.86
C THR A 59 33.04 8.40 18.98
N ALA A 60 32.24 8.41 20.04
CA ALA A 60 31.06 7.59 20.13
C ALA A 60 30.16 8.01 18.97
N ASP A 61 30.07 7.13 17.99
CA ASP A 61 29.00 7.09 17.02
C ASP A 61 27.71 7.01 17.85
N GLU A 62 26.99 8.13 18.00
CA GLU A 62 25.63 8.12 18.55
C GLU A 62 24.73 7.50 17.49
N THR A 63 24.82 6.17 17.31
CA THR A 63 23.74 5.42 16.71
C THR A 63 22.50 5.72 17.57
N ALA A 64 21.50 6.37 16.99
CA ALA A 64 20.24 6.63 17.66
C ALA A 64 19.75 5.32 18.29
N ASP A 65 19.35 5.37 19.57
CA ASP A 65 18.72 4.21 20.20
C ASP A 65 17.47 3.90 19.37
N ALA A 66 17.36 2.69 18.82
CA ALA A 66 16.26 2.32 17.92
C ALA A 66 14.90 2.56 18.59
N GLY A 67 14.85 2.41 19.91
CA GLY A 67 13.68 2.71 20.71
C GLY A 67 13.24 4.18 20.73
N ASP A 68 14.07 5.14 20.31
CA ASP A 68 13.72 6.57 20.17
C ASP A 68 13.36 6.95 18.73
N PHE A 69 13.64 6.09 17.75
CA PHE A 69 13.28 6.31 16.34
C PHE A 69 11.79 6.03 16.12
N ARG A 70 11.09 6.95 15.45
CA ARG A 70 9.65 6.82 15.16
C ARG A 70 9.35 6.89 13.66
N ALA A 71 8.87 5.79 13.09
CA ALA A 71 8.35 5.75 11.72
C ALA A 71 6.82 5.96 11.71
N CYS A 72 6.33 6.91 10.92
CA CYS A 72 4.92 7.28 10.90
C CYS A 72 4.31 7.15 9.51
N MET A 73 3.26 6.34 9.36
CA MET A 73 2.64 6.05 8.06
C MET A 73 1.29 6.74 7.89
N ILE A 74 1.03 7.34 6.73
CA ILE A 74 -0.28 7.90 6.36
C ILE A 74 -0.83 7.08 5.20
N THR A 75 -1.94 6.39 5.41
CA THR A 75 -2.61 5.65 4.33
C THR A 75 -3.36 6.59 3.41
N ASP A 76 -3.61 6.15 2.18
CA ASP A 76 -4.69 6.70 1.38
C ASP A 76 -6.06 6.14 1.87
N GLN A 77 -7.05 6.09 0.99
CA GLN A 77 -8.37 5.53 1.30
C GLN A 77 -8.36 4.01 1.18
N GLY A 78 -8.87 3.31 2.18
CA GLY A 78 -8.98 1.84 2.19
C GLY A 78 -8.71 1.26 3.57
N GLY A 79 -7.76 1.87 4.28
CA GLY A 79 -7.33 1.42 5.59
C GLY A 79 -6.28 0.33 5.52
N VAL A 80 -5.67 0.00 6.67
CA VAL A 80 -4.54 -0.93 6.75
C VAL A 80 -4.91 -2.41 6.61
N ASP A 81 -6.20 -2.74 6.56
CA ASP A 81 -6.75 -4.08 6.41
C ASP A 81 -7.44 -4.29 5.04
N ASP A 82 -6.93 -3.62 4.01
CA ASP A 82 -7.49 -3.65 2.65
C ASP A 82 -7.16 -4.90 1.83
N GLY A 83 -6.34 -5.82 2.35
CA GLY A 83 -5.89 -7.03 1.67
C GLY A 83 -4.97 -6.78 0.47
N SER A 84 -4.51 -5.54 0.26
CA SER A 84 -3.86 -5.10 -0.97
C SER A 84 -2.85 -3.98 -0.69
N PHE A 85 -3.15 -2.77 -1.14
CA PHE A 85 -2.20 -1.67 -1.29
C PHE A 85 -1.69 -1.12 0.05
N ASN A 86 -2.60 -0.70 0.92
CA ASN A 86 -2.22 -0.12 2.21
C ASN A 86 -1.72 -1.19 3.18
N GLU A 87 -2.32 -2.37 3.14
CA GLU A 87 -1.93 -3.48 4.02
C GLU A 87 -0.49 -3.90 3.77
N THR A 88 -0.04 -4.00 2.51
CA THR A 88 1.35 -4.39 2.23
C THR A 88 2.34 -3.34 2.75
N ALA A 89 2.06 -2.03 2.57
CA ALA A 89 2.93 -0.98 3.11
C ALA A 89 2.95 -0.99 4.65
N TYR A 90 1.79 -1.22 5.27
CA TYR A 90 1.65 -1.36 6.72
C TYR A 90 2.42 -2.57 7.26
N ASN A 91 2.43 -3.69 6.54
CA ASN A 91 3.22 -4.86 6.91
C ASN A 91 4.72 -4.56 6.92
N GLY A 92 5.22 -3.72 6.01
CA GLY A 92 6.59 -3.21 6.05
C GLY A 92 6.89 -2.37 7.30
N LEU A 93 5.95 -1.50 7.69
CA LEU A 93 6.03 -0.72 8.93
C LEU A 93 6.07 -1.62 10.18
N LEU A 94 5.17 -2.61 10.26
CA LEU A 94 5.14 -3.57 11.38
C LEU A 94 6.39 -4.44 11.44
N ARG A 95 6.91 -4.87 10.28
CA ARG A 95 8.17 -5.61 10.22
C ARG A 95 9.34 -4.78 10.76
N ALA A 96 9.35 -3.47 10.48
CA ALA A 96 10.37 -2.57 11.03
C ALA A 96 10.26 -2.45 12.57
N GLU A 97 9.05 -2.36 13.13
CA GLU A 97 8.86 -2.40 14.59
C GLU A 97 9.42 -3.69 15.20
N GLU A 98 9.09 -4.84 14.62
CA GLU A 98 9.50 -6.15 15.12
C GLU A 98 11.02 -6.38 15.01
N GLU A 99 11.60 -6.11 13.84
CA GLU A 99 12.99 -6.50 13.53
C GLU A 99 14.01 -5.43 13.89
N LEU A 100 13.66 -4.14 13.74
CA LEU A 100 14.58 -3.02 14.00
C LEU A 100 14.38 -2.41 15.40
N GLY A 101 13.23 -2.66 16.04
CA GLY A 101 12.91 -2.13 17.37
C GLY A 101 12.54 -0.64 17.37
N VAL A 102 12.17 -0.09 16.22
CA VAL A 102 11.66 1.28 16.09
C VAL A 102 10.25 1.40 16.65
N GLN A 103 9.86 2.61 17.07
CA GLN A 103 8.46 2.92 17.33
C GLN A 103 7.73 3.16 16.01
N VAL A 104 6.48 2.72 15.92
CA VAL A 104 5.63 3.00 14.76
C VAL A 104 4.33 3.68 15.15
N ASP A 105 3.82 4.51 14.25
CA ASP A 105 2.48 5.10 14.36
C ASP A 105 1.85 5.18 12.96
N TYR A 106 0.52 5.23 12.88
CA TYR A 106 -0.16 5.34 11.60
C TYR A 106 -1.47 6.12 11.70
N LEU A 107 -1.82 6.82 10.63
CA LEU A 107 -3.09 7.53 10.48
C LEU A 107 -3.77 7.11 9.18
N GLU A 108 -5.00 6.64 9.32
CA GLU A 108 -5.82 6.28 8.18
C GLU A 108 -6.57 7.48 7.61
N SER A 109 -6.65 7.56 6.29
CA SER A 109 -7.39 8.61 5.59
C SER A 109 -8.73 8.07 5.10
N GLN A 110 -9.84 8.74 5.40
CA GLN A 110 -11.16 8.36 4.90
C GLN A 110 -11.51 9.09 3.60
N SER A 111 -10.79 10.18 3.32
CA SER A 111 -10.95 11.03 2.15
C SER A 111 -9.69 11.88 1.94
N GLU A 112 -9.57 12.51 0.77
CA GLU A 112 -8.47 13.45 0.48
C GLU A 112 -8.40 14.62 1.48
N THR A 113 -9.52 14.98 2.12
CA THR A 113 -9.52 16.08 3.10
C THR A 113 -8.79 15.75 4.41
N ASP A 114 -8.48 14.47 4.64
CA ASP A 114 -7.75 14.00 5.81
C ASP A 114 -6.22 14.06 5.61
N PHE A 115 -5.74 14.07 4.36
CA PHE A 115 -4.32 14.00 4.01
C PHE A 115 -3.48 15.11 4.64
N GLN A 116 -3.89 16.37 4.48
CA GLN A 116 -3.14 17.51 5.03
C GLN A 116 -3.18 17.55 6.57
N PRO A 117 -4.33 17.39 7.25
CA PRO A 117 -4.34 17.24 8.70
C PRO A 117 -3.46 16.09 9.22
N ASN A 118 -3.49 14.92 8.58
CA ASN A 118 -2.68 13.76 8.98
C ASN A 118 -1.18 14.05 8.82
N MET A 119 -0.77 14.62 7.69
CA MET A 119 0.61 15.05 7.45
C MET A 119 1.09 16.04 8.51
N GLN A 120 0.29 17.07 8.80
CA GLN A 120 0.64 18.07 9.81
C GLN A 120 0.70 17.47 11.22
N ALA A 121 -0.11 16.44 11.52
CA ALA A 121 -0.06 15.76 12.79
C ALA A 121 1.28 15.03 13.00
N PHE A 122 1.79 14.33 11.99
CA PHE A 122 3.07 13.61 12.11
C PHE A 122 4.30 14.51 12.09
N ILE A 123 4.28 15.62 11.35
CA ILE A 123 5.32 16.65 11.46
C ILE A 123 5.38 17.20 12.89
N GLN A 124 4.22 17.48 13.50
CA GLN A 124 4.15 17.99 14.89
C GLN A 124 4.53 16.96 15.95
N GLN A 125 4.50 15.67 15.62
CA GLN A 125 4.92 14.58 16.49
C GLN A 125 6.42 14.27 16.36
N ASP A 126 7.15 15.03 15.54
CA ASP A 126 8.59 14.86 15.31
C ASP A 126 8.96 13.43 14.90
N CYS A 127 8.18 12.82 14.00
CA CYS A 127 8.47 11.49 13.45
C CYS A 127 9.81 11.50 12.73
N SER A 128 10.66 10.49 12.97
CA SER A 128 11.99 10.38 12.34
C SER A 128 11.91 10.17 10.83
N ILE A 129 10.86 9.50 10.37
CA ILE A 129 10.49 9.37 8.95
C ILE A 129 8.96 9.34 8.83
N ILE A 130 8.44 9.99 7.80
CA ILE A 130 7.00 9.95 7.44
C ILE A 130 6.84 9.18 6.12
N ILE A 131 5.89 8.25 6.08
CA ILE A 131 5.65 7.33 4.96
C ILE A 131 4.22 7.54 4.44
N PRO A 132 4.00 8.47 3.51
CA PRO A 132 2.72 8.60 2.83
C PRO A 132 2.55 7.48 1.80
N VAL A 133 1.39 6.81 1.80
CA VAL A 133 1.13 5.64 0.96
C VAL A 133 0.07 5.97 -0.08
N GLY A 134 0.50 6.21 -1.33
CA GLY A 134 -0.40 6.38 -2.47
C GLY A 134 -0.22 7.67 -3.26
N PHE A 135 -0.52 7.59 -4.56
CA PHE A 135 -0.34 8.68 -5.53
C PHE A 135 -1.06 9.98 -5.14
N LEU A 136 -2.23 9.89 -4.51
CA LEU A 136 -3.03 11.08 -4.14
C LEU A 136 -2.40 11.90 -3.00
N LEU A 137 -1.38 11.37 -2.31
CA LEU A 137 -0.63 12.07 -1.26
C LEU A 137 0.56 12.88 -1.82
N GLU A 138 0.81 12.89 -3.13
CA GLU A 138 1.94 13.60 -3.74
C GLU A 138 1.97 15.09 -3.36
N GLU A 139 0.90 15.83 -3.64
CA GLU A 139 0.87 17.29 -3.46
C GLU A 139 1.16 17.69 -2.01
N VAL A 140 0.50 17.02 -1.05
CA VAL A 140 0.68 17.31 0.38
C VAL A 140 2.07 16.92 0.88
N THR A 141 2.65 15.86 0.32
CA THR A 141 3.98 15.38 0.71
C THR A 141 5.06 16.31 0.20
N MET A 142 4.97 16.75 -1.05
CA MET A 142 5.93 17.70 -1.61
C MET A 142 5.84 19.07 -0.91
N GLU A 143 4.64 19.57 -0.60
CA GLU A 143 4.48 20.80 0.19
C GLU A 143 5.09 20.65 1.60
N ALA A 144 4.89 19.51 2.25
CA ALA A 144 5.46 19.21 3.56
C ALA A 144 6.99 19.10 3.52
N ALA A 145 7.54 18.44 2.51
CA ALA A 145 8.98 18.27 2.32
C ALA A 145 9.69 19.61 2.10
N GLU A 146 9.14 20.48 1.25
CA GLU A 146 9.67 21.82 1.02
C GLU A 146 9.63 22.69 2.29
N GLY A 147 8.59 22.53 3.11
CA GLY A 147 8.42 23.27 4.36
C GLY A 147 9.31 22.79 5.50
N ASN A 148 9.80 21.54 5.45
CA ASN A 148 10.51 20.86 6.53
C ASN A 148 11.74 20.11 5.99
N PRO A 149 12.82 20.81 5.61
CA PRO A 149 13.97 20.21 4.92
C PRO A 149 14.72 19.15 5.74
N ASP A 150 14.57 19.16 7.06
CA ASP A 150 15.20 18.18 7.96
C ASP A 150 14.32 16.93 8.19
N GLN A 151 13.04 16.95 7.76
CA GLN A 151 12.12 15.83 7.89
C GLN A 151 12.29 14.87 6.70
N ARG A 152 12.51 13.58 6.97
CA ARG A 152 12.61 12.55 5.93
C ARG A 152 11.23 12.04 5.52
N PHE A 153 11.02 11.84 4.22
CA PHE A 153 9.81 11.29 3.63
C PHE A 153 10.12 10.12 2.69
N ALA A 154 9.43 9.00 2.84
CA ALA A 154 9.44 7.92 1.84
C ALA A 154 8.02 7.74 1.29
N ILE A 155 7.76 8.18 0.05
CA ILE A 155 6.41 8.20 -0.52
C ILE A 155 6.20 7.02 -1.48
N VAL A 156 5.16 6.23 -1.23
CA VAL A 156 4.79 5.11 -2.09
C VAL A 156 4.00 5.60 -3.29
N ASP A 157 4.34 5.05 -4.47
CA ASP A 157 3.69 5.30 -5.76
C ASP A 157 3.87 6.70 -6.35
N VAL A 158 4.87 7.43 -5.85
CA VAL A 158 5.25 8.73 -6.34
C VAL A 158 6.77 8.76 -6.51
N GLY A 159 7.22 9.13 -7.71
CA GLY A 159 8.65 9.33 -7.98
C GLY A 159 9.14 10.67 -7.42
N ASN A 160 10.44 10.95 -7.53
CA ASN A 160 11.02 12.24 -7.13
C ASN A 160 11.84 12.86 -8.28
N PRO A 161 11.19 13.19 -9.42
CA PRO A 161 11.91 13.65 -10.62
C PRO A 161 12.59 15.01 -10.43
N ASP A 162 12.10 15.83 -9.49
CA ASP A 162 12.66 17.15 -9.16
C ASP A 162 13.81 17.07 -8.15
N GLY A 163 14.10 15.88 -7.61
CA GLY A 163 15.26 15.63 -6.74
C GLY A 163 15.18 16.35 -5.38
N VAL A 164 14.00 16.36 -4.77
CA VAL A 164 13.80 16.90 -3.41
C VAL A 164 14.60 16.06 -2.41
N GLU A 165 15.63 16.64 -1.79
CA GLU A 165 16.69 15.90 -1.09
C GLU A 165 16.20 15.05 0.09
N ASN A 166 15.11 15.46 0.76
CA ASN A 166 14.52 14.76 1.90
C ASN A 166 13.35 13.85 1.52
N VAL A 167 13.15 13.57 0.22
CA VAL A 167 12.10 12.69 -0.30
C VAL A 167 12.73 11.51 -1.04
N LEU A 168 12.39 10.30 -0.60
CA LEU A 168 12.61 9.07 -1.34
C LEU A 168 11.29 8.65 -1.98
N GLY A 169 11.23 8.66 -3.32
CA GLY A 169 10.10 8.09 -4.06
C GLY A 169 10.24 6.57 -4.15
N LEU A 170 9.17 5.84 -3.85
CA LEU A 170 9.09 4.38 -3.95
C LEU A 170 8.12 4.03 -5.08
N THR A 171 8.64 3.86 -6.29
CA THR A 171 7.87 3.50 -7.50
C THR A 171 8.13 2.04 -7.90
N PHE A 172 7.27 1.49 -8.76
CA PHE A 172 7.30 0.08 -9.10
C PHE A 172 6.91 -0.10 -10.57
N ASN A 173 7.73 -0.81 -11.33
CA ASN A 173 7.46 -1.14 -12.73
C ASN A 173 6.56 -2.37 -12.82
N THR A 174 5.31 -2.23 -12.40
CA THR A 174 4.36 -3.35 -12.33
C THR A 174 3.95 -3.88 -13.70
N SER A 175 4.24 -3.15 -14.78
CA SER A 175 4.07 -3.66 -16.14
C SER A 175 4.86 -4.94 -16.39
N GLU A 176 6.03 -5.10 -15.75
CA GLU A 176 6.88 -6.28 -15.92
C GLU A 176 6.21 -7.55 -15.41
N ALA A 177 5.68 -7.52 -14.18
CA ALA A 177 4.96 -8.65 -13.61
C ALA A 177 3.57 -8.83 -14.22
N ALA A 178 2.88 -7.72 -14.55
CA ALA A 178 1.57 -7.77 -15.22
C ALA A 178 1.65 -8.34 -16.64
N PHE A 179 2.77 -8.14 -17.35
CA PHE A 179 3.04 -8.81 -18.62
C PHE A 179 3.01 -10.33 -18.47
N LEU A 180 3.71 -10.87 -17.47
CA LEU A 180 3.71 -12.31 -17.19
C LEU A 180 2.31 -12.80 -16.84
N ALA A 181 1.55 -12.03 -16.05
CA ALA A 181 0.16 -12.35 -15.71
C ALA A 181 -0.76 -12.36 -16.95
N GLY A 182 -0.61 -11.39 -17.85
CA GLY A 182 -1.35 -11.31 -19.12
C GLY A 182 -1.07 -12.49 -20.03
N TYR A 183 0.21 -12.84 -20.21
CA TYR A 183 0.62 -14.01 -20.98
C TYR A 183 0.03 -15.30 -20.39
N ALA A 184 0.13 -15.49 -19.06
CA ALA A 184 -0.43 -16.64 -18.37
C ALA A 184 -1.96 -16.71 -18.50
N ALA A 185 -2.65 -15.57 -18.39
CA ALA A 185 -4.11 -15.51 -18.57
C ALA A 185 -4.52 -15.90 -19.99
N ALA A 186 -3.79 -15.44 -21.01
CA ALA A 186 -4.04 -15.79 -22.40
C ALA A 186 -3.79 -17.27 -22.69
N ALA A 187 -2.79 -17.87 -22.05
CA ALA A 187 -2.53 -19.31 -22.13
C ALA A 187 -3.61 -20.15 -21.41
N GLN A 188 -4.20 -19.62 -20.34
CA GLN A 188 -5.13 -20.35 -19.47
C GLN A 188 -6.61 -20.20 -19.86
N THR A 189 -7.02 -19.09 -20.49
CA THR A 189 -8.43 -18.80 -20.80
C THR A 189 -9.09 -19.90 -21.63
N GLU A 190 -10.32 -20.26 -21.28
CA GLU A 190 -11.15 -21.21 -22.03
C GLU A 190 -12.05 -20.50 -23.05
N SER A 191 -12.43 -19.25 -22.77
CA SER A 191 -13.29 -18.44 -23.63
C SER A 191 -12.53 -17.71 -24.73
N GLY A 192 -11.21 -17.54 -24.57
CA GLY A 192 -10.39 -16.66 -25.40
C GLY A 192 -10.65 -15.17 -25.12
N ILE A 193 -11.25 -14.84 -23.97
CA ILE A 193 -11.55 -13.48 -23.56
C ILE A 193 -11.14 -13.31 -22.09
N VAL A 194 -10.28 -12.34 -21.84
CA VAL A 194 -9.84 -11.94 -20.50
C VAL A 194 -10.24 -10.48 -20.24
N GLY A 195 -10.16 -10.03 -18.99
CA GLY A 195 -10.59 -8.67 -18.63
C GLY A 195 -9.65 -7.98 -17.65
N THR A 196 -9.56 -6.67 -17.76
CA THR A 196 -8.97 -5.82 -16.73
C THR A 196 -9.72 -4.49 -16.64
N TYR A 197 -9.74 -3.89 -15.46
CA TYR A 197 -10.30 -2.56 -15.24
C TYR A 197 -9.60 -1.90 -14.05
N GLY A 198 -9.58 -0.58 -13.99
CA GLY A 198 -8.88 0.17 -12.95
C GLY A 198 -9.79 0.76 -11.87
N GLY A 199 -9.20 1.12 -10.73
CA GLY A 199 -9.85 1.96 -9.73
C GLY A 199 -9.97 3.41 -10.21
N LEU A 200 -8.84 4.10 -10.31
CA LEU A 200 -8.71 5.42 -10.91
C LEU A 200 -7.89 5.36 -12.20
N ASN A 201 -8.15 6.28 -13.14
CA ASN A 201 -7.29 6.46 -14.32
C ASN A 201 -6.07 7.31 -13.96
N ILE A 202 -5.10 6.67 -13.32
CA ILE A 202 -3.82 7.26 -12.88
C ILE A 202 -2.65 6.36 -13.31
N PRO A 203 -1.43 6.89 -13.45
CA PRO A 203 -0.29 6.14 -13.99
C PRO A 203 0.00 4.84 -13.24
N THR A 204 -0.14 4.84 -11.92
CA THR A 204 0.14 3.66 -11.06
C THR A 204 -0.88 2.54 -11.23
N VAL A 205 -2.06 2.83 -11.79
CA VAL A 205 -3.09 1.85 -12.15
C VAL A 205 -2.92 1.40 -13.60
N THR A 206 -2.77 2.34 -14.53
CA THR A 206 -2.72 2.02 -15.96
C THR A 206 -1.50 1.20 -16.34
N ILE A 207 -0.37 1.36 -15.63
CA ILE A 207 0.85 0.58 -15.86
C ILE A 207 0.65 -0.95 -15.70
N PHE A 208 -0.21 -1.38 -14.77
CA PHE A 208 -0.60 -2.80 -14.66
C PHE A 208 -1.41 -3.23 -15.88
N MET A 209 -2.38 -2.41 -16.28
CA MET A 209 -3.30 -2.70 -17.38
C MET A 209 -2.54 -2.76 -18.71
N ASP A 210 -1.55 -1.88 -18.91
CA ASP A 210 -0.63 -1.87 -20.04
C ASP A 210 0.20 -3.15 -20.10
N GLY A 211 0.80 -3.56 -18.97
CA GLY A 211 1.53 -4.82 -18.87
C GLY A 211 0.66 -6.02 -19.21
N PHE A 212 -0.53 -6.11 -18.62
CA PHE A 212 -1.46 -7.20 -18.88
C PHE A 212 -1.87 -7.30 -20.35
N LEU A 213 -2.18 -6.16 -20.98
CA LEU A 213 -2.48 -6.11 -22.42
C LEU A 213 -1.28 -6.57 -23.26
N ALA A 214 -0.08 -6.05 -22.98
CA ALA A 214 1.13 -6.40 -23.70
C ALA A 214 1.46 -7.90 -23.60
N GLY A 215 1.23 -8.52 -22.42
CA GLY A 215 1.41 -9.95 -22.22
C GLY A 215 0.46 -10.81 -23.05
N VAL A 216 -0.82 -10.41 -23.13
CA VAL A 216 -1.82 -11.08 -23.96
C VAL A 216 -1.50 -10.94 -25.46
N ASP A 217 -1.11 -9.73 -25.88
CA ASP A 217 -0.72 -9.46 -27.27
C ASP A 217 0.52 -10.28 -27.67
N HIS A 218 1.50 -10.39 -26.78
CA HIS A 218 2.69 -11.22 -27.02
C HIS A 218 2.34 -12.70 -27.17
N PHE A 219 1.49 -13.24 -26.28
CA PHE A 219 1.00 -14.62 -26.40
C PHE A 219 0.33 -14.87 -27.76
N ASN A 220 -0.52 -13.95 -28.19
CA ASN A 220 -1.21 -14.01 -29.48
C ASN A 220 -0.21 -14.02 -30.66
N GLU A 221 0.81 -13.16 -30.63
CA GLU A 221 1.83 -13.09 -31.68
C GLU A 221 2.67 -14.38 -31.76
N GLU A 222 3.10 -14.93 -30.62
CA GLU A 222 3.94 -16.12 -30.58
C GLU A 222 3.18 -17.39 -30.99
N ASN A 223 1.92 -17.52 -30.56
CA ASN A 223 1.13 -18.74 -30.73
C ASN A 223 0.18 -18.70 -31.93
N GLY A 224 -0.03 -17.52 -32.52
CA GLY A 224 -0.99 -17.33 -33.61
C GLY A 224 -2.45 -17.43 -33.15
N GLU A 225 -2.70 -16.99 -31.91
CA GLU A 225 -4.02 -16.95 -31.27
C GLU A 225 -4.65 -15.54 -31.37
N ASP A 226 -5.87 -15.38 -30.85
CA ASP A 226 -6.64 -14.13 -30.90
C ASP A 226 -7.43 -13.93 -29.59
N VAL A 227 -6.72 -14.02 -28.45
CA VAL A 227 -7.28 -13.74 -27.12
C VAL A 227 -7.58 -12.25 -26.99
N GLN A 228 -8.78 -11.91 -26.54
CA GLN A 228 -9.24 -10.53 -26.41
C GLN A 228 -9.16 -10.02 -24.98
N VAL A 229 -8.66 -8.79 -24.81
CA VAL A 229 -8.72 -8.07 -23.53
C VAL A 229 -9.92 -7.13 -23.52
N LEU A 230 -10.81 -7.30 -22.54
CA LEU A 230 -11.90 -6.38 -22.26
C LEU A 230 -11.50 -5.38 -21.18
N GLY A 231 -11.93 -4.13 -21.34
CA GLY A 231 -11.83 -3.09 -20.31
C GLY A 231 -10.56 -2.23 -20.35
N TRP A 232 -9.59 -2.57 -21.21
CA TRP A 232 -8.43 -1.73 -21.53
C TRP A 232 -7.98 -1.92 -22.98
N ASP A 233 -7.58 -0.83 -23.66
CA ASP A 233 -7.05 -0.88 -25.03
C ASP A 233 -5.67 -0.23 -25.19
N GLY A 234 -4.98 0.07 -24.08
CA GLY A 234 -3.71 0.81 -24.07
C GLY A 234 -3.87 2.33 -24.11
N SER A 235 -5.11 2.85 -24.18
CA SER A 235 -5.36 4.29 -24.22
C SER A 235 -6.61 4.73 -23.44
N ASP A 236 -7.68 3.94 -23.47
CA ASP A 236 -8.93 4.16 -22.75
C ASP A 236 -9.40 2.84 -22.13
N GLY A 237 -10.26 2.94 -21.13
CA GLY A 237 -10.73 1.75 -20.42
C GLY A 237 -11.84 1.97 -19.42
N GLN A 238 -12.12 0.90 -18.70
CA GLN A 238 -13.13 0.87 -17.66
C GLN A 238 -12.49 1.20 -16.31
N PHE A 239 -13.08 2.17 -15.62
CA PHE A 239 -12.64 2.58 -14.29
C PHE A 239 -13.84 2.74 -13.36
N THR A 240 -13.74 2.26 -12.13
CA THR A 240 -14.77 2.49 -11.10
C THR A 240 -14.79 3.93 -10.61
N ASN A 241 -13.69 4.66 -10.80
CA ASN A 241 -13.42 5.99 -10.25
C ASN A 241 -13.51 6.00 -8.70
N ASP A 242 -13.11 4.89 -8.09
CA ASP A 242 -13.25 4.60 -6.66
C ASP A 242 -12.37 3.39 -6.30
N PHE A 243 -11.82 3.36 -5.08
CA PHE A 243 -11.04 2.23 -4.54
C PHE A 243 -11.71 1.48 -3.39
N THR A 244 -12.89 1.93 -2.92
CA THR A 244 -13.56 1.40 -1.71
C THR A 244 -14.90 0.69 -1.99
N SER A 245 -15.52 0.91 -3.15
CA SER A 245 -16.87 0.44 -3.46
C SER A 245 -16.91 -0.98 -4.04
N LEU A 246 -17.14 -1.96 -3.16
CA LEU A 246 -17.33 -3.37 -3.55
C LEU A 246 -18.49 -3.56 -4.55
N ASP A 247 -19.56 -2.76 -4.44
CA ASP A 247 -20.70 -2.81 -5.37
C ASP A 247 -20.29 -2.44 -6.80
N LEU A 248 -19.39 -1.45 -6.96
CA LEU A 248 -18.87 -1.07 -8.28
C LEU A 248 -17.98 -2.17 -8.86
N GLY A 249 -17.07 -2.74 -8.05
CA GLY A 249 -16.21 -3.86 -8.48
C GLY A 249 -17.02 -5.06 -8.94
N ARG A 250 -18.05 -5.42 -8.17
CA ARG A 250 -19.02 -6.45 -8.55
C ARG A 250 -19.70 -6.15 -9.89
N SER A 251 -20.26 -4.94 -10.03
CA SER A 251 -21.03 -4.57 -11.23
C SER A 251 -20.19 -4.57 -12.51
N VAL A 252 -18.94 -4.09 -12.44
CA VAL A 252 -18.02 -4.08 -13.59
C VAL A 252 -17.61 -5.51 -13.94
N THR A 253 -17.24 -6.31 -12.94
CA THR A 253 -16.86 -7.72 -13.13
C THR A 253 -17.98 -8.56 -13.73
N GLU A 254 -19.21 -8.44 -13.21
CA GLU A 254 -20.37 -9.12 -13.80
C GLU A 254 -20.58 -8.72 -15.26
N THR A 255 -20.32 -7.45 -15.60
CA THR A 255 -20.41 -6.98 -16.99
C THR A 255 -19.33 -7.61 -17.87
N LEU A 256 -18.08 -7.70 -17.40
CA LEU A 256 -17.00 -8.35 -18.15
C LEU A 256 -17.30 -9.84 -18.37
N MET A 257 -17.75 -10.54 -17.33
CA MET A 257 -18.15 -11.95 -17.41
C MET A 257 -19.34 -12.17 -18.35
N ASP A 258 -20.34 -11.27 -18.33
CA ASP A 258 -21.47 -11.33 -19.28
C ASP A 258 -21.04 -11.14 -20.75
N ASN A 259 -19.91 -10.47 -20.97
CA ASN A 259 -19.28 -10.34 -22.28
C ASN A 259 -18.25 -11.44 -22.58
N GLY A 260 -18.12 -12.42 -21.70
CA GLY A 260 -17.35 -13.65 -21.92
C GLY A 260 -15.97 -13.69 -21.26
N ALA A 261 -15.56 -12.65 -20.52
CA ALA A 261 -14.29 -12.70 -19.81
C ALA A 261 -14.32 -13.79 -18.72
N ASP A 262 -13.36 -14.71 -18.75
CA ASP A 262 -13.26 -15.82 -17.79
C ASP A 262 -12.06 -15.68 -16.83
N ILE A 263 -11.09 -14.81 -17.13
CA ILE A 263 -10.02 -14.41 -16.23
C ILE A 263 -9.99 -12.89 -16.14
N ILE A 264 -10.08 -12.33 -14.93
CA ILE A 264 -10.20 -10.88 -14.71
C ILE A 264 -9.15 -10.38 -13.71
N MET A 265 -8.43 -9.33 -14.08
CA MET A 265 -7.48 -8.61 -13.23
C MET A 265 -8.03 -7.22 -12.84
N PRO A 266 -8.69 -7.06 -11.69
CA PRO A 266 -9.10 -5.75 -11.19
C PRO A 266 -7.92 -4.99 -10.58
N VAL A 267 -7.49 -3.89 -11.18
CA VAL A 267 -6.44 -3.02 -10.65
C VAL A 267 -7.07 -1.91 -9.80
N ALA A 268 -7.69 -2.30 -8.69
CA ALA A 268 -8.58 -1.42 -7.93
C ALA A 268 -8.53 -1.59 -6.41
N GLY A 269 -7.46 -2.16 -5.85
CA GLY A 269 -7.31 -2.38 -4.41
C GLY A 269 -8.57 -3.02 -3.78
N PRO A 270 -9.14 -2.46 -2.69
CA PRO A 270 -10.30 -3.05 -2.01
C PRO A 270 -11.51 -3.31 -2.91
N VAL A 271 -11.74 -2.51 -3.96
CA VAL A 271 -12.83 -2.75 -4.94
C VAL A 271 -12.72 -4.13 -5.60
N GLY A 272 -11.51 -4.68 -5.74
CA GLY A 272 -11.27 -6.03 -6.23
C GLY A 272 -12.00 -7.11 -5.42
N GLY A 273 -12.25 -6.88 -4.12
CA GLY A 273 -13.00 -7.81 -3.28
C GLY A 273 -14.45 -8.00 -3.76
N GLY A 274 -15.04 -6.96 -4.37
CA GLY A 274 -16.35 -7.05 -5.01
C GLY A 274 -16.33 -7.95 -6.25
N SER A 275 -15.22 -7.95 -6.98
CA SER A 275 -14.96 -8.79 -8.16
C SER A 275 -14.77 -10.24 -7.75
N ALA A 276 -13.96 -10.48 -6.73
CA ALA A 276 -13.76 -11.80 -6.16
C ALA A 276 -15.10 -12.42 -5.71
N ALA A 277 -15.91 -11.66 -4.98
CA ALA A 277 -17.26 -12.09 -4.59
C ALA A 277 -18.18 -12.36 -5.79
N ALA A 278 -18.08 -11.58 -6.86
CA ALA A 278 -18.88 -11.78 -8.07
C ALA A 278 -18.53 -13.09 -8.78
N ILE A 279 -17.22 -13.37 -8.95
CA ILE A 279 -16.71 -14.58 -9.58
C ILE A 279 -17.09 -15.81 -8.74
N GLN A 280 -16.84 -15.76 -7.43
CA GLN A 280 -17.19 -16.85 -6.51
C GLN A 280 -18.71 -17.14 -6.52
N ASP A 281 -19.56 -16.11 -6.56
CA ASP A 281 -21.02 -16.27 -6.65
C ASP A 281 -21.48 -16.90 -7.97
N ARG A 282 -20.81 -16.61 -9.09
CA ARG A 282 -21.08 -17.27 -10.37
C ARG A 282 -20.63 -18.73 -10.34
N GLY A 283 -19.56 -19.03 -9.61
CA GLY A 283 -18.95 -20.36 -9.54
C GLY A 283 -18.21 -20.74 -10.82
N GLU A 284 -17.84 -19.74 -11.63
CA GLU A 284 -17.03 -19.87 -12.86
C GLU A 284 -16.19 -18.61 -13.03
N GLY A 285 -15.02 -18.77 -13.65
CA GLY A 285 -14.03 -17.70 -13.86
C GLY A 285 -12.97 -17.65 -12.76
N LEU A 286 -11.89 -16.92 -13.05
CA LEU A 286 -10.71 -16.77 -12.20
C LEU A 286 -10.36 -15.29 -12.03
N LEU A 287 -9.68 -14.99 -10.92
CA LEU A 287 -9.20 -13.66 -10.61
C LEU A 287 -7.68 -13.62 -10.64
N ILE A 288 -7.12 -12.51 -11.13
CA ILE A 288 -5.72 -12.15 -10.90
C ILE A 288 -5.70 -10.99 -9.93
N TRP A 289 -5.11 -11.18 -8.75
CA TRP A 289 -5.02 -10.13 -7.73
C TRP A 289 -3.87 -9.15 -8.01
N VAL A 290 -3.82 -8.07 -7.24
CA VAL A 290 -2.76 -7.05 -7.34
C VAL A 290 -2.22 -6.70 -5.96
N ASP A 291 -1.02 -6.12 -5.93
CA ASP A 291 -0.27 -5.67 -4.76
C ASP A 291 0.25 -6.79 -3.86
N THR A 292 -0.60 -7.69 -3.39
CA THR A 292 -0.27 -8.82 -2.51
C THR A 292 -0.52 -10.16 -3.20
N ASP A 293 -0.11 -11.26 -2.58
CA ASP A 293 -0.57 -12.59 -2.99
C ASP A 293 -2.02 -12.81 -2.51
N GLY A 294 -2.99 -12.60 -3.40
CA GLY A 294 -4.42 -12.71 -3.13
C GLY A 294 -4.86 -14.07 -2.62
N TYR A 295 -4.08 -15.13 -2.87
CA TYR A 295 -4.35 -16.46 -2.32
C TYR A 295 -4.19 -16.50 -0.80
N GLU A 296 -3.19 -15.79 -0.28
CA GLU A 296 -2.85 -15.75 1.15
C GLU A 296 -3.51 -14.57 1.87
N SER A 297 -3.67 -13.43 1.18
CA SER A 297 -4.18 -12.18 1.78
C SER A 297 -5.70 -12.07 1.79
N THR A 298 -6.43 -12.98 1.14
CA THR A 298 -7.90 -12.90 1.03
C THR A 298 -8.59 -14.22 1.36
N ASP A 299 -9.89 -14.13 1.63
CA ASP A 299 -10.76 -15.30 1.80
C ASP A 299 -11.17 -15.97 0.45
N PHE A 300 -10.62 -15.52 -0.68
CA PHE A 300 -10.99 -15.92 -2.04
C PHE A 300 -9.92 -16.75 -2.76
N GLY A 301 -8.96 -17.33 -2.04
CA GLY A 301 -7.85 -18.08 -2.65
C GLY A 301 -8.25 -19.20 -3.62
N ASP A 302 -9.46 -19.76 -3.46
CA ASP A 302 -10.00 -20.82 -4.32
C ASP A 302 -10.32 -20.39 -5.76
N ILE A 303 -10.36 -19.07 -6.05
CA ILE A 303 -10.56 -18.51 -7.39
C ILE A 303 -9.35 -17.69 -7.87
N MET A 304 -8.30 -17.57 -7.05
CA MET A 304 -7.10 -16.78 -7.37
C MET A 304 -6.21 -17.57 -8.31
N PHE A 305 -6.15 -17.15 -9.57
CA PHE A 305 -5.26 -17.77 -10.55
C PHE A 305 -3.80 -17.47 -10.23
N THR A 306 -3.49 -16.20 -9.96
CA THR A 306 -2.17 -15.68 -9.55
C THR A 306 -2.37 -14.23 -9.09
N SER A 307 -1.28 -13.53 -8.79
CA SER A 307 -1.29 -12.12 -8.39
C SER A 307 -0.11 -11.36 -9.00
N VAL A 308 -0.33 -10.11 -9.38
CA VAL A 308 0.75 -9.17 -9.71
C VAL A 308 1.17 -8.47 -8.42
N MET A 309 2.23 -8.97 -7.80
CA MET A 309 2.70 -8.53 -6.49
C MET A 309 3.60 -7.29 -6.61
N LYS A 310 3.47 -6.42 -5.61
CA LYS A 310 4.22 -5.19 -5.45
C LYS A 310 4.80 -5.15 -4.04
N GLN A 311 6.12 -5.22 -3.95
CA GLN A 311 6.83 -5.51 -2.70
C GLN A 311 7.06 -4.23 -1.89
N MET A 312 5.97 -3.53 -1.59
CA MET A 312 6.03 -2.25 -0.86
C MET A 312 6.40 -2.46 0.60
N ASP A 313 6.09 -3.61 1.17
CA ASP A 313 6.52 -4.01 2.50
C ASP A 313 8.06 -3.97 2.63
N VAL A 314 8.76 -4.52 1.62
CA VAL A 314 10.22 -4.50 1.52
C VAL A 314 10.72 -3.06 1.35
N ALA A 315 10.16 -2.31 0.39
CA ALA A 315 10.61 -0.94 0.13
C ALA A 315 10.40 0.01 1.33
N VAL A 316 9.27 -0.12 2.04
CA VAL A 316 8.97 0.65 3.24
C VAL A 316 9.91 0.28 4.38
N PHE A 317 10.14 -1.02 4.61
CA PHE A 317 11.08 -1.49 5.61
C PHE A 317 12.50 -0.96 5.34
N ASP A 318 12.98 -1.09 4.10
CA ASP A 318 14.34 -0.67 3.72
C ASP A 318 14.51 0.85 3.86
N ALA A 319 13.47 1.64 3.55
CA ALA A 319 13.48 3.09 3.76
C ALA A 319 13.57 3.46 5.25
N ILE A 320 12.87 2.72 6.13
CA ILE A 320 12.94 2.90 7.58
C ILE A 320 14.33 2.50 8.10
N GLU A 321 14.86 1.36 7.64
CA GLU A 321 16.20 0.89 8.03
C GLU A 321 17.28 1.89 7.63
N ALA A 322 17.24 2.40 6.39
CA ALA A 322 18.16 3.43 5.93
C ALA A 322 18.07 4.71 6.78
N ALA A 323 16.86 5.14 7.14
CA ALA A 323 16.67 6.31 7.99
C ALA A 323 17.14 6.10 9.44
N LEU A 324 16.96 4.90 9.98
CA LEU A 324 17.45 4.53 11.31
C LEU A 324 18.98 4.52 11.37
N ASN A 325 19.63 4.03 10.31
CA ASN A 325 21.09 3.91 10.23
C ASN A 325 21.79 5.18 9.74
N ASP A 326 21.07 6.30 9.59
CA ASP A 326 21.57 7.55 9.01
C ASP A 326 22.15 7.40 7.58
N GLU A 327 21.63 6.42 6.84
CA GLU A 327 21.95 6.13 5.43
C GLU A 327 20.85 6.61 4.47
N PHE A 328 19.80 7.27 4.98
CA PHE A 328 18.71 7.79 4.15
C PHE A 328 19.23 8.85 3.18
N GLU A 329 19.02 8.59 1.89
CA GLU A 329 19.22 9.54 0.82
C GLU A 329 17.90 9.71 0.06
N GLY A 330 17.51 10.96 -0.21
CA GLY A 330 16.42 11.21 -1.14
C GLY A 330 16.77 10.75 -2.56
N GLY A 331 15.77 10.64 -3.40
CA GLY A 331 15.91 10.10 -4.75
C GLY A 331 14.73 9.22 -5.10
N GLU A 332 14.98 8.16 -5.85
CA GLU A 332 13.95 7.25 -6.32
C GLU A 332 14.44 5.79 -6.24
N TYR A 333 13.63 4.95 -5.63
CA TYR A 333 13.66 3.50 -5.74
C TYR A 333 12.63 3.07 -6.77
N VAL A 334 13.01 2.17 -7.67
CA VAL A 334 12.10 1.54 -8.64
C VAL A 334 12.13 0.03 -8.42
N GLY A 335 11.01 -0.55 -7.97
CA GLY A 335 10.84 -1.99 -7.88
C GLY A 335 10.63 -2.61 -9.27
N THR A 336 11.41 -3.64 -9.61
CA THR A 336 11.41 -4.35 -10.90
C THR A 336 11.47 -5.86 -10.66
N LEU A 337 11.31 -6.67 -11.70
CA LEU A 337 11.58 -8.11 -11.66
C LEU A 337 13.06 -8.41 -11.38
N GLU A 338 13.98 -7.52 -11.78
CA GLU A 338 15.43 -7.70 -11.58
C GLU A 338 15.78 -7.64 -10.09
N ASN A 339 15.17 -6.72 -9.35
CA ASN A 339 15.42 -6.52 -7.92
C ASN A 339 14.34 -7.15 -7.02
N ASP A 340 13.47 -7.98 -7.60
CA ASP A 340 12.32 -8.60 -6.93
C ASP A 340 11.38 -7.60 -6.24
N GLY A 341 11.33 -6.35 -6.69
CA GLY A 341 10.40 -5.32 -6.21
C GLY A 341 8.98 -5.47 -6.77
N VAL A 342 8.84 -6.18 -7.89
CA VAL A 342 7.56 -6.70 -8.40
C VAL A 342 7.73 -8.18 -8.72
N ALA A 343 6.64 -8.94 -8.69
CA ALA A 343 6.68 -10.37 -8.97
C ALA A 343 5.32 -10.91 -9.42
N LEU A 344 5.34 -12.04 -10.13
CA LEU A 344 4.16 -12.86 -10.35
C LEU A 344 4.07 -13.89 -9.21
N ALA A 345 2.92 -13.99 -8.54
CA ALA A 345 2.69 -15.02 -7.52
C ALA A 345 2.62 -16.43 -8.16
N PRO A 346 2.81 -17.51 -7.39
CA PRO A 346 2.53 -18.86 -7.87
C PRO A 346 1.09 -19.04 -8.36
N PHE A 347 0.81 -20.13 -9.10
CA PHE A 347 -0.56 -20.45 -9.48
C PHE A 347 -1.33 -21.21 -8.39
N HIS A 348 -0.66 -21.56 -7.29
CA HIS A 348 -1.24 -22.22 -6.11
C HIS A 348 -2.08 -23.46 -6.45
N ASP A 349 -3.40 -23.40 -6.27
CA ASP A 349 -4.32 -24.50 -6.57
C ASP A 349 -4.41 -24.82 -8.08
N TYR A 350 -3.92 -23.91 -8.94
CA TYR A 350 -3.90 -24.03 -10.40
C TYR A 350 -2.54 -24.46 -10.96
N GLU A 351 -1.52 -24.68 -10.12
CA GLU A 351 -0.16 -25.06 -10.55
C GLU A 351 -0.14 -26.32 -11.43
N ASP A 352 -0.98 -27.31 -11.13
CA ASP A 352 -1.10 -28.54 -11.92
C ASP A 352 -2.11 -28.41 -13.09
N GLN A 353 -2.76 -27.25 -13.24
CA GLN A 353 -3.83 -27.00 -14.22
C GLN A 353 -3.38 -26.09 -15.37
N VAL A 354 -2.26 -25.38 -15.21
CA VAL A 354 -1.70 -24.57 -16.28
C VAL A 354 -1.21 -25.42 -17.46
N PRO A 355 -1.22 -24.89 -18.69
CA PRO A 355 -0.69 -25.59 -19.85
C PRO A 355 0.75 -26.10 -19.66
N ASP A 356 1.02 -27.30 -20.19
CA ASP A 356 2.36 -27.90 -20.21
C ASP A 356 3.37 -26.92 -20.83
N GLY A 357 4.42 -26.57 -20.09
CA GLY A 357 5.50 -25.69 -20.56
C GLY A 357 5.33 -24.21 -20.18
N LEU A 358 4.16 -23.79 -19.67
CA LEU A 358 3.91 -22.38 -19.33
C LEU A 358 4.94 -21.84 -18.32
N HIS A 359 5.33 -22.62 -17.30
CA HIS A 359 6.36 -22.20 -16.36
C HIS A 359 7.70 -21.88 -17.03
N ASP A 360 8.17 -22.76 -17.93
CA ASP A 360 9.43 -22.57 -18.64
C ASP A 360 9.36 -21.35 -19.58
N GLU A 361 8.18 -21.08 -20.15
CA GLU A 361 7.92 -19.89 -20.99
C GLU A 361 7.95 -18.61 -20.15
N LEU A 362 7.26 -18.57 -19.02
CA LEU A 362 7.24 -17.43 -18.11
C LEU A 362 8.63 -17.12 -17.54
N ASP A 363 9.42 -18.15 -17.19
CA ASP A 363 10.80 -17.96 -16.74
C ASP A 363 11.68 -17.33 -17.84
N GLN A 364 11.49 -17.73 -19.10
CA GLN A 364 12.19 -17.15 -20.23
C GLN A 364 11.77 -15.70 -20.50
N LEU A 365 10.46 -15.42 -20.46
CA LEU A 365 9.92 -14.07 -20.63
C LEU A 365 10.39 -13.14 -19.51
N ARG A 366 10.36 -13.61 -18.25
CA ARG A 366 10.92 -12.89 -17.10
C ARG A 366 12.37 -12.49 -17.36
N GLN A 367 13.19 -13.42 -17.84
CA GLN A 367 14.60 -13.13 -18.13
C GLN A 367 14.76 -12.13 -19.28
N GLN A 368 13.95 -12.23 -20.35
CA GLN A 368 13.99 -11.28 -21.47
C GLN A 368 13.57 -9.87 -21.05
N ILE A 369 12.60 -9.74 -20.14
CA ILE A 369 12.18 -8.46 -19.56
C ILE A 369 13.33 -7.86 -18.73
N ILE A 370 13.93 -8.66 -17.84
CA ILE A 370 15.09 -8.24 -17.02
C ILE A 370 16.26 -7.79 -17.91
N ASP A 371 16.53 -8.51 -18.99
CA ASP A 371 17.61 -8.18 -19.93
C ASP A 371 17.26 -6.99 -20.86
N GLY A 372 16.03 -6.48 -20.81
CA GLY A 372 15.53 -5.38 -21.64
C GLY A 372 15.32 -5.76 -23.12
N GLU A 373 15.17 -7.06 -23.41
CA GLU A 373 14.91 -7.59 -24.75
C GLU A 373 13.41 -7.51 -25.13
N LEU A 374 12.54 -7.43 -24.11
CA LEU A 374 11.09 -7.40 -24.25
C LEU A 374 10.50 -6.15 -23.58
N GLU A 375 9.73 -5.36 -24.34
CA GLU A 375 9.01 -4.20 -23.80
C GLU A 375 7.69 -4.67 -23.16
N THR A 376 7.37 -4.13 -22.00
CA THR A 376 6.22 -4.54 -21.17
C THR A 376 5.08 -3.53 -21.22
N THR A 377 5.16 -2.54 -22.08
CA THR A 377 4.10 -1.54 -22.33
C THR A 377 3.86 -1.40 -23.83
N PRO A 378 2.61 -1.18 -24.29
CA PRO A 378 2.26 -1.08 -25.72
C PRO A 378 2.89 0.08 -26.51
#